data_AF-A0A0L0T9Y5-F1
#
_entry.id   AF-A0A0L0T9Y5-F1
#
_cell.length_a   1.000
_cell.length_b   1.000
_cell.length_c   1.000
_cell.angle_alpha   90.00
_cell.angle_beta   90.00
_cell.angle_gamma   90.00
#
_symmetry.space_group_name_H-M   'P 1'
#
loop_
_entity.id
_entity.type
_entity.pdbx_description
1 polymer ?
#
loop_
_entity_poly.entity_id
_entity_poly.type
_entity_poly.pdbx_seq_one_letter_code
_entity_poly.pdbx_strand_id
1 'polypeptide(L)' 'MGVGSWVVRAVLAAQVPEGAPAVLHTQREVYVRLYQRLGFAAVDVCDVLPGNKQVGFTNWAMVKV' A
#
# COMPACT_ATOMS: atom_id res chain seq x y z
N MET A 1 10.53 9.28 12.77
CA MET A 1 10.87 8.57 11.52
C MET A 1 10.99 7.09 11.87
N GLY A 2 10.10 6.22 11.38
CA GLY A 2 10.03 4.80 11.81
C GLY A 2 10.69 3.84 10.82
N VAL A 3 11.20 2.70 11.31
CA VAL A 3 11.90 1.65 10.55
C VAL A 3 11.13 1.23 9.29
N GLY A 4 9.80 1.09 9.38
CA GLY A 4 8.96 0.70 8.24
C GLY A 4 9.00 1.70 7.07
N SER A 5 9.07 3.00 7.34
CA SER A 5 9.19 4.01 6.27
C SER A 5 10.56 3.95 5.57
N TRP A 6 11.61 3.54 6.29
CA TRP A 6 12.94 3.42 5.72
C TRP A 6 13.01 2.21 4.79
N VAL A 7 12.49 1.06 5.21
CA VAL A 7 12.42 -0.16 4.40
C VAL A 7 11.64 0.08 3.11
N VAL A 8 10.46 0.70 3.18
CA VAL A 8 9.65 1.00 1.98
C VAL A 8 10.41 1.88 1.00
N ARG A 9 11.09 2.93 1.49
CA ARG A 9 11.90 3.81 0.63
C ARG A 9 13.08 3.08 0.01
N ALA A 10 13.76 2.22 0.76
CA ALA A 10 14.89 1.43 0.27
C ALA A 10 14.47 0.43 -0.82
N VAL A 11 13.34 -0.27 -0.63
CA VAL A 11 12.79 -1.19 -1.63
C VAL A 11 12.40 -0.44 -2.90
N LEU A 12 11.73 0.71 -2.77
CA LEU A 12 11.36 1.53 -3.93
C LEU A 12 12.59 2.00 -4.71
N ALA A 13 13.62 2.50 -4.01
CA ALA A 13 14.86 2.95 -4.65
C ALA A 13 15.64 1.79 -5.30
N ALA A 14 15.51 0.57 -4.79
CA ALA A 14 16.24 -0.60 -5.31
C ALA A 14 15.50 -1.34 -6.44
N GLN A 15 14.17 -1.33 -6.44
CA GLN A 15 13.37 -2.22 -7.29
C GLN A 15 12.46 -1.51 -8.29
N VAL A 16 12.22 -0.21 -8.14
CA VAL A 16 11.36 0.55 -9.05
C VAL A 16 12.25 1.41 -9.95
N PRO A 17 12.35 1.10 -11.25
CA PRO A 17 13.06 1.95 -12.22
C PRO A 17 12.56 3.39 -12.14
N GLU A 18 13.45 4.35 -12.38
CA GLU A 18 13.09 5.77 -12.38
C GLU A 18 11.97 6.04 -13.41
N GLY A 19 10.84 6.56 -12.94
CA GLY A 19 9.64 6.81 -13.76
C GLY A 19 8.67 5.63 -13.91
N ALA A 20 8.95 4.47 -13.31
CA ALA A 20 8.02 3.35 -13.30
C ALA A 20 7.02 3.45 -12.12
N PRO A 21 5.74 3.11 -12.34
CA PRO A 21 4.75 3.13 -11.27
C PRO A 21 5.04 2.03 -10.25
N ALA A 22 5.02 2.39 -8.97
CA ALA A 22 5.09 1.45 -7.85
C ALA A 22 3.69 1.12 -7.34
N VAL A 23 3.37 -0.16 -7.21
CA VAL A 23 2.06 -0.64 -6.71
C VAL A 23 2.25 -1.36 -5.38
N LEU A 24 1.35 -1.11 -4.42
CA LEU A 24 1.27 -1.88 -3.19
C LEU A 24 -0.17 -2.12 -2.77
N HIS A 25 -0.36 -3.16 -1.94
CA HIS A 25 -1.64 -3.46 -1.32
C HIS A 25 -1.51 -3.37 0.20
N THR A 26 -2.56 -2.88 0.86
CA THR A 26 -2.64 -2.92 2.33
C THR A 26 -4.06 -3.23 2.76
N GLN A 27 -4.19 -3.84 3.95
CA GLN A 27 -5.47 -4.22 4.55
C GLN A 27 -5.72 -3.50 5.89
N ARG A 28 -4.85 -2.55 6.25
CA ARG A 28 -4.97 -1.79 7.50
C ARG A 28 -4.98 -0.30 7.20
N GLU A 29 -6.05 0.38 7.61
CA GLU A 29 -6.23 1.82 7.40
C GLU A 29 -5.04 2.65 7.94
N VAL A 30 -4.43 2.22 9.05
CA VAL A 30 -3.25 2.89 9.64
C VAL A 30 -2.07 2.99 8.66
N TYR A 31 -1.92 2.01 7.76
CA TYR A 31 -0.85 2.02 6.77
C TYR A 31 -1.20 2.82 5.52
N VAL A 32 -2.50 2.96 5.19
CA VAL A 32 -2.94 3.84 4.10
C VAL A 32 -2.42 5.26 4.30
N ARG A 33 -2.60 5.81 5.52
CA ARG A 33 -2.10 7.15 5.88
C ARG A 33 -0.58 7.25 5.82
N LEU A 34 0.13 6.17 6.17
CA LEU A 34 1.59 6.10 6.05
C LEU A 34 2.02 6.17 4.58
N TYR A 35 1.42 5.36 3.70
CA TYR A 35 1.76 5.31 2.29
C TYR A 35 1.38 6.59 1.54
N GLN A 36 0.28 7.25 1.91
CA GLN A 36 -0.08 8.58 1.41
C GLN A 36 1.04 9.61 1.65
N ARG A 37 1.64 9.59 2.85
CA ARG A 37 2.80 10.45 3.17
C ARG A 37 4.08 10.08 2.40
N LEU A 38 4.15 8.88 1.83
CA LEU A 38 5.26 8.43 0.98
C LEU A 38 5.02 8.70 -0.52
N GLY A 39 3.88 9.33 -0.86
CA GLY A 39 3.51 9.71 -2.21
C GLY A 39 2.63 8.71 -2.95
N PHE A 40 2.09 7.70 -2.26
CA PHE A 40 1.14 6.77 -2.86
C PHE A 40 -0.28 7.34 -2.80
N ALA A 41 -1.04 7.17 -3.88
CA ALA A 41 -2.47 7.42 -3.93
C ALA A 41 -3.25 6.10 -3.94
N ALA A 42 -4.37 6.02 -3.23
CA ALA A 42 -5.27 4.88 -3.35
C ALA A 42 -6.00 4.96 -4.71
N VAL A 43 -5.94 3.89 -5.49
CA VAL A 43 -6.58 3.79 -6.82
C VAL A 43 -7.77 2.84 -6.82
N ASP A 44 -7.80 1.90 -5.86
CA ASP A 44 -8.91 0.98 -5.66
C ASP A 44 -9.06 0.63 -4.18
N VAL A 45 -10.31 0.47 -3.74
CA VAL A 45 -10.70 0.11 -2.38
C VAL A 45 -11.82 -0.91 -2.47
N CYS A 46 -11.54 -2.13 -2.03
CA CYS A 46 -12.48 -3.24 -2.16
C CYS A 46 -12.67 -3.96 -0.83
N ASP A 47 -13.93 -4.14 -0.44
CA ASP A 47 -14.28 -4.98 0.71
C ASP A 47 -14.29 -6.45 0.30
N VAL A 48 -13.33 -7.20 0.83
CA VAL A 48 -13.20 -8.63 0.61
C VAL A 48 -14.05 -9.36 1.63
N LEU A 49 -15.17 -9.92 1.17
CA LEU A 49 -16.02 -10.83 1.95
C LEU A 49 -15.56 -12.27 1.73
N PRO A 50 -14.96 -12.94 2.73
CA PRO A 50 -14.53 -14.31 2.58
C PRO A 50 -15.75 -15.25 2.61
N GLY A 51 -15.86 -16.15 1.63
CA GLY A 51 -17.01 -17.05 1.46
C GLY A 51 -17.22 -18.09 2.57
N ASN A 52 -16.35 -18.12 3.58
CA ASN A 52 -16.31 -19.10 4.67
C ASN A 52 -16.70 -18.51 6.05
N LYS A 53 -17.51 -17.44 6.08
CA LYS A 53 -17.96 -16.76 7.32
C LYS A 53 -16.84 -16.11 8.14
N GLN A 54 -15.65 -15.92 7.58
CA GLN A 54 -14.61 -15.11 8.21
C GLN A 54 -14.99 -13.62 8.19
N VAL A 55 -14.39 -12.83 9.09
CA VAL A 55 -14.58 -11.38 9.11
C VAL A 55 -13.98 -10.80 7.83
N GLY A 56 -14.78 -10.05 7.08
CA GLY A 56 -14.33 -9.36 5.88
C GLY A 56 -13.24 -8.34 6.20
N PHE A 57 -12.40 -8.04 5.22
CA PHE A 57 -11.39 -6.99 5.32
C PHE A 57 -11.43 -6.09 4.10
N THR A 58 -11.11 -4.82 4.30
CA THR A 58 -10.95 -3.88 3.20
C THR A 58 -9.52 -3.98 2.67
N ASN A 59 -9.37 -4.08 1.35
CA ASN A 59 -8.09 -4.05 0.66
C ASN A 59 -7.95 -2.73 -0.10
N TRP A 60 -6.85 -2.02 0.12
CA TRP A 60 -6.49 -0.81 -0.60
C TRP A 60 -5.37 -1.12 -1.58
N ALA A 61 -5.60 -0.89 -2.87
CA ALA A 61 -4.54 -0.84 -3.87
C ALA A 61 -4.05 0.61 -3.98
N MET A 62 -2.75 0.81 -3.87
CA MET A 62 -2.14 2.14 -3.89
C MET A 62 -1.00 2.22 -4.89
N VAL A 63 -0.92 3.34 -5.60
CA VAL A 63 0.06 3.58 -6.67
C VAL A 63 0.84 4.85 -6.41
N LYS A 64 2.14 4.83 -6.68
CA LYS A 64 3.00 6.01 -6.76
C LYS A 64 3.60 6.07 -8.17
N VAL A 65 3.50 7.23 -8.82
CA VAL A 65 4.16 7.54 -10.10
C VAL A 65 5.37 8.42 -9.82
#